data_AF-A0A7C1P8L9-F1
#
_entry.id   AF-A0A7C1P8L9-F1
#
_cell.length_a   1.000
_cell.length_b   1.000
_cell.length_c   1.000
_cell.angle_alpha   90.00
_cell.angle_beta   90.00
_cell.angle_gamma   90.00
#
_symmetry.space_group_name_H-M   'P 1'
#
loop_
_entity.id
_entity.type
_entity.pdbx_description
1 polymer ?
#
loop_
_entity_poly.entity_id
_entity_poly.type
_entity_poly.pdbx_seq_one_letter_code
_entity_poly.pdbx_strand_id
1 'polypeptide(L)'
;MASALNLPDRPRLLWRAMRALASDPGLMAGVLTAARRQGGTSDAELAAWLGLPLERLPVLALCRRPDPAAADFAERVEALARFVGCDPTRLRALLLATAASAEE
;
A
#
# COMPACT_ATOMS: atom_id res chain seq x y z
N MET A 1 3.86 -31.76 -24.13
CA MET A 1 3.73 -31.75 -22.65
C MET A 1 4.09 -30.36 -22.13
N ALA A 2 3.16 -29.41 -22.24
CA ALA A 2 3.33 -28.09 -21.65
C ALA A 2 2.71 -28.12 -20.25
N SER A 3 3.56 -28.11 -19.23
CA SER A 3 3.11 -27.91 -17.85
C SER A 3 2.33 -26.61 -17.80
N ALA A 4 1.02 -26.72 -17.60
CA ALA A 4 0.23 -25.64 -17.07
C ALA A 4 0.92 -25.24 -15.77
N LEU A 5 1.64 -24.12 -15.78
CA LEU A 5 2.00 -23.42 -14.57
C LEU A 5 0.69 -23.21 -13.82
N ASN A 6 0.47 -24.08 -12.84
CA ASN A 6 -0.65 -24.04 -11.93
C ASN A 6 -0.39 -22.81 -11.06
N LEU A 7 -0.70 -21.62 -11.58
CA LEU A 7 -0.56 -20.37 -10.85
C LEU A 7 -1.54 -20.49 -9.68
N PRO A 8 -1.05 -20.66 -8.44
CA PRO A 8 -1.93 -20.76 -7.29
C PRO A 8 -2.71 -19.44 -7.16
N ASP A 9 -3.91 -19.50 -6.60
CA ASP A 9 -4.80 -18.38 -6.28
C ASP A 9 -4.10 -17.01 -6.32
N ARG A 10 -4.33 -16.25 -7.39
CA ARG A 10 -3.81 -14.87 -7.56
C ARG A 10 -3.92 -14.01 -6.29
N PRO A 11 -5.02 -14.02 -5.51
CA PRO A 11 -5.07 -13.26 -4.26
C PRO A 11 -3.98 -13.68 -3.27
N ARG A 12 -3.70 -14.97 -3.11
CA ARG A 12 -2.66 -15.47 -2.18
C ARG A 12 -1.25 -15.01 -2.59
N LEU A 13 -0.99 -14.91 -3.90
CA LEU A 13 0.29 -14.42 -4.41
C LEU A 13 0.49 -12.93 -4.11
N LEU A 14 -0.54 -12.11 -4.26
CA LEU A 14 -0.45 -10.67 -3.96
C LEU A 14 -0.18 -10.44 -2.47
N TRP A 15 -0.85 -11.19 -1.58
CA TRP A 15 -0.59 -11.13 -0.14
C TRP A 15 0.84 -11.54 0.23
N ARG A 16 1.38 -12.57 -0.44
CA ARG A 16 2.78 -12.97 -0.25
C ARG A 16 3.75 -11.91 -0.76
N ALA A 17 3.49 -11.32 -1.93
CA ALA A 17 4.32 -10.26 -2.50
C ALA A 17 4.32 -9.02 -1.59
N MET A 18 3.15 -8.60 -1.10
CA MET A 18 3.03 -7.52 -0.12
C MET A 18 3.91 -7.77 1.11
N ARG A 19 3.89 -8.98 1.68
CA ARG A 19 4.72 -9.32 2.85
C ARG A 19 6.22 -9.36 2.52
N ALA A 20 6.59 -9.85 1.34
CA ALA A 20 7.98 -9.89 0.89
C ALA A 20 8.56 -8.50 0.65
N LEU A 21 7.72 -7.56 0.20
CA LEU A 21 8.08 -6.17 -0.10
C LEU A 21 7.83 -5.21 1.08
N ALA A 22 7.48 -5.73 2.25
CA ALA A 22 7.20 -4.93 3.45
C ALA A 22 8.37 -4.04 3.90
N SER A 23 9.60 -4.36 3.48
CA SER A 23 10.80 -3.58 3.79
C SER A 23 11.22 -2.63 2.66
N ASP A 24 10.50 -2.57 1.54
CA ASP A 24 10.84 -1.70 0.42
C ASP A 24 10.27 -0.28 0.66
N PRO A 25 11.12 0.75 0.88
CA PRO A 25 10.67 2.11 1.14
C PRO A 25 10.13 2.83 -0.11
N GLY A 26 10.42 2.32 -1.31
CA GLY A 26 9.93 2.86 -2.58
C GLY A 26 8.53 2.38 -2.96
N LEU A 27 7.97 1.44 -2.20
CA LEU A 27 6.64 0.88 -2.39
C LEU A 27 5.70 1.24 -1.23
N MET A 28 4.41 1.22 -1.51
CA MET A 28 3.38 1.38 -0.50
C MET A 28 3.41 0.25 0.55
N ALA A 29 3.96 -0.93 0.23
CA ALA A 29 4.13 -2.03 1.18
C ALA A 29 4.91 -1.62 2.44
N GLY A 30 5.99 -0.84 2.27
CA GLY A 30 6.76 -0.26 3.38
C GLY A 30 5.91 0.70 4.22
N VAL A 31 5.17 1.59 3.56
CA VAL A 31 4.27 2.57 4.21
C VAL A 31 3.19 1.88 5.04
N LEU A 32 2.51 0.90 4.46
CA LEU A 32 1.44 0.15 5.15
C LEU A 32 2.02 -0.63 6.35
N THR A 33 3.22 -1.21 6.20
CA THR A 33 3.88 -1.93 7.29
C THR A 33 4.26 -0.99 8.44
N ALA A 34 4.80 0.18 8.13
CA ALA A 34 5.13 1.21 9.12
C ALA A 34 3.87 1.67 9.88
N ALA A 35 2.79 1.98 9.15
CA ALA A 35 1.54 2.42 9.74
C ALA A 35 0.93 1.37 10.69
N ARG A 36 0.96 0.09 10.30
CA ARG A 36 0.49 -1.01 11.15
C ARG A 36 1.32 -1.15 12.43
N ARG A 37 2.64 -0.96 12.33
CA ARG A 37 3.53 -1.02 13.50
C ARG A 37 3.29 0.13 14.46
N GLN A 38 3.06 1.33 13.95
CA GLN A 38 2.82 2.53 14.75
C GLN A 38 1.45 2.51 15.44
N GLY A 39 0.40 2.10 14.71
CA GLY A 39 -0.98 2.11 15.22
C GLY A 39 -1.46 0.81 15.83
N GLY A 40 -0.65 -0.25 15.83
CA GLY A 40 -1.08 -1.61 16.25
C GLY A 40 -2.23 -2.19 15.40
N THR A 41 -2.45 -1.63 14.21
CA THR A 41 -3.67 -1.84 13.42
C THR A 41 -3.55 -3.06 12.52
N SER A 42 -4.62 -3.83 12.40
CA SER A 42 -4.68 -4.98 11.48
C SER A 42 -4.83 -4.53 10.02
N ASP A 43 -4.56 -5.43 9.07
CA ASP A 43 -4.76 -5.16 7.64
C ASP A 43 -6.24 -4.80 7.32
N ALA A 44 -7.19 -5.44 8.01
CA ALA A 44 -8.61 -5.19 7.83
C ALA A 44 -9.02 -3.79 8.31
N GLU A 45 -8.54 -3.38 9.49
CA GLU A 45 -8.79 -2.05 10.03
C GLU A 45 -8.12 -0.96 9.19
N LEU A 46 -6.91 -1.22 8.69
CA LEU A 46 -6.21 -0.28 7.79
C LEU A 46 -6.94 -0.12 6.46
N ALA A 47 -7.42 -1.22 5.87
CA ALA A 47 -8.21 -1.17 4.64
C ALA A 47 -9.54 -0.40 4.86
N ALA A 48 -10.24 -0.68 5.95
CA ALA A 48 -11.46 0.03 6.33
C ALA A 48 -11.20 1.53 6.58
N TRP A 49 -10.10 1.86 7.26
CA TRP A 49 -9.69 3.24 7.46
C TRP A 49 -9.34 3.91 6.13
N LEU A 50 -8.66 3.25 5.19
CA LEU A 50 -8.42 3.83 3.87
C LEU A 50 -9.66 3.85 2.96
N GLY A 51 -10.78 3.27 3.39
CA GLY A 51 -12.01 3.18 2.60
C GLY A 51 -11.89 2.25 1.39
N LEU A 52 -11.03 1.23 1.45
CA LEU A 52 -10.86 0.24 0.39
C LEU A 52 -11.22 -1.18 0.87
N PRO A 53 -11.75 -2.04 -0.01
CA PRO A 53 -12.01 -3.44 0.34
C PRO A 53 -10.71 -4.19 0.59
N LEU A 54 -10.69 -5.06 1.60
CA LEU A 54 -9.47 -5.74 2.07
C LEU A 54 -8.70 -6.46 0.95
N GLU A 55 -9.37 -6.98 -0.08
CA GLU A 55 -8.68 -7.66 -1.19
C GLU A 55 -7.86 -6.71 -2.08
N ARG A 56 -8.12 -5.39 -2.02
CA ARG A 56 -7.37 -4.37 -2.75
C ARG A 56 -6.15 -3.87 -1.98
N LEU A 57 -6.01 -4.19 -0.70
CA LEU A 57 -4.86 -3.75 0.11
C LEU A 57 -3.52 -4.25 -0.45
N PRO A 58 -3.38 -5.52 -0.89
CA PRO A 58 -2.16 -5.97 -1.55
C PRO A 58 -1.88 -5.26 -2.88
N VAL A 59 -2.92 -4.85 -3.60
CA VAL A 59 -2.77 -4.08 -4.86
C VAL A 59 -2.18 -2.71 -4.54
N LEU A 60 -2.70 -2.03 -3.51
CA LEU A 60 -2.12 -0.78 -3.02
C LEU A 60 -0.65 -0.97 -2.65
N ALA A 61 -0.32 -2.03 -1.88
CA ALA A 61 1.02 -2.30 -1.41
C ALA A 61 2.07 -2.43 -2.52
N LEU A 62 1.67 -2.94 -3.69
CA LEU A 62 2.54 -3.09 -4.86
C LEU A 62 2.70 -1.80 -5.68
N CYS A 63 1.93 -0.75 -5.38
CA CYS A 63 2.08 0.54 -6.04
C CYS A 63 3.33 1.26 -5.53
N ARG A 64 3.93 2.08 -6.40
CA ARG A 64 5.01 2.97 -5.99
C ARG A 64 4.51 3.99 -4.99
N ARG A 65 5.33 4.25 -3.98
CA ARG A 65 5.11 5.32 -3.00
C ARG A 65 5.23 6.67 -3.70
N PRO A 66 4.21 7.55 -3.62
CA PRO A 66 4.35 8.94 -4.02
C PRO A 66 5.34 9.66 -3.11
N ASP A 67 6.27 10.41 -3.69
CA ASP A 67 7.26 11.19 -2.95
C ASP A 67 6.61 12.45 -2.36
N PRO A 68 6.58 12.64 -1.03
CA PRO A 68 5.99 13.82 -0.40
C PRO A 68 6.73 15.13 -0.72
N ALA A 69 8.00 15.08 -1.14
CA ALA A 69 8.76 16.25 -1.54
C ALA A 69 8.54 16.65 -3.01
N ALA A 70 7.88 15.80 -3.81
CA ALA A 70 7.62 16.09 -5.22
C ALA A 70 6.51 17.14 -5.40
N ALA A 71 6.70 18.05 -6.36
CA ALA A 71 5.71 19.09 -6.68
C ALA A 71 4.36 18.53 -7.14
N ASP A 72 4.35 17.33 -7.72
CA ASP A 72 3.16 16.61 -8.21
C ASP A 72 2.60 15.61 -7.18
N PHE A 73 3.05 15.65 -5.92
CA PHE A 73 2.65 14.69 -4.87
C PHE A 73 1.13 14.56 -4.73
N ALA A 74 0.41 15.68 -4.66
CA ALA A 74 -1.05 15.67 -4.49
C ALA A 74 -1.75 14.97 -5.67
N GLU A 75 -1.32 15.27 -6.90
CA GLU A 75 -1.88 14.66 -8.11
C GLU A 75 -1.58 13.16 -8.17
N ARG A 76 -0.36 12.74 -7.79
CA ARG A 76 0.02 11.32 -7.72
C ARG A 76 -0.82 10.56 -6.69
N VAL A 77 -1.07 11.16 -5.53
CA VAL A 77 -1.91 10.56 -4.49
C VAL A 77 -3.35 10.41 -4.97
N GLU A 78 -3.92 11.42 -5.63
CA GLU A 78 -5.26 11.33 -6.22
C GLU A 78 -5.35 10.27 -7.32
N ALA A 79 -4.37 10.20 -8.21
CA ALA A 79 -4.31 9.19 -9.25
C ALA A 79 -4.23 7.77 -8.68
N LEU A 80 -3.40 7.57 -7.64
CA LEU A 80 -3.26 6.29 -6.95
C LEU A 80 -4.55 5.91 -6.21
N ALA A 81 -5.16 6.86 -5.50
CA ALA A 81 -6.42 6.64 -4.78
C ALA A 81 -7.54 6.23 -5.72
N ARG A 82 -7.66 6.90 -6.87
CA ARG A 82 -8.61 6.56 -7.93
C ARG A 82 -8.35 5.19 -8.55
N PHE A 83 -7.08 4.84 -8.76
CA PHE A 83 -6.70 3.54 -9.32
C PHE A 83 -7.07 2.37 -8.41
N VAL A 84 -6.81 2.50 -7.10
CA VAL A 84 -7.08 1.44 -6.13
C VAL A 84 -8.53 1.48 -5.62
N GLY A 85 -9.17 2.65 -5.67
CA GLY A 85 -10.51 2.88 -5.11
C GLY A 85 -10.48 3.12 -3.60
N CYS A 86 -9.61 4.00 -3.12
CA CYS A 86 -9.51 4.40 -1.72
C CYS A 86 -9.71 5.90 -1.52
N ASP A 87 -9.81 6.35 -0.27
CA ASP A 87 -9.94 7.75 0.11
C ASP A 87 -8.61 8.51 -0.09
N PRO A 88 -8.54 9.51 -0.98
CA PRO A 88 -7.29 10.23 -1.27
C PRO A 88 -6.80 11.08 -0.09
N THR A 89 -7.70 11.62 0.72
CA THR A 89 -7.34 12.43 1.90
C THR A 89 -6.68 11.56 2.96
N ARG A 90 -7.24 10.38 3.23
CA ARG A 90 -6.67 9.41 4.18
C ARG A 90 -5.36 8.83 3.66
N LEU A 91 -5.28 8.51 2.37
CA LEU A 91 -4.03 8.05 1.74
C LEU A 91 -2.92 9.09 1.86
N ARG A 92 -3.22 10.37 1.61
CA ARG A 92 -2.27 11.48 1.78
C ARG A 92 -1.80 11.59 3.22
N ALA A 93 -2.72 11.55 4.19
CA ALA A 93 -2.39 11.64 5.61
C ALA A 93 -1.44 10.50 6.04
N LEU A 94 -1.67 9.28 5.56
CA LEU A 94 -0.82 8.12 5.80
C LEU A 94 0.62 8.33 5.29
N LEU A 95 0.75 8.85 4.07
CA LEU A 95 2.05 9.08 3.44
C LEU A 95 2.87 10.15 4.16
N LEU A 96 2.20 11.20 4.65
CA LEU A 96 2.84 12.26 5.42
C LEU A 96 3.25 11.78 6.82
N ALA A 97 2.38 11.04 7.52
CA ALA A 97 2.67 10.51 8.85
C ALA A 97 3.88 9.56 8.84
N THR A 98 3.98 8.70 7.83
CA THR A 98 5.08 7.74 7.68
C THR A 98 6.36 8.34 7.12
N ALA A 99 6.30 9.49 6.44
CA ALA A 99 7.49 10.23 6.02
C ALA A 99 8.22 10.85 7.22
N ALA A 100 7.47 11.43 8.16
CA ALA A 100 8.05 12.04 9.36
C ALA A 100 8.81 11.03 10.25
N SER A 101 8.44 9.74 10.22
CA SER A 101 9.10 8.68 11.00
C SER A 101 10.28 8.02 10.30
N ALA A 102 10.62 8.43 9.08
CA ALA A 102 11.76 7.88 8.34
C ALA A 102 13.05 8.70 8.50
N GLU A 103 13.01 9.82 9.23
CA GLU A 103 14.14 10.73 9.46
C GLU A 103 14.78 10.62 10.87
N GLU A 104 14.49 9.55 11.64
CA GLU A 104 15.13 9.27 12.95
C GLU A 104 16.25 8.21 12.87
#